data_AF-A0ABD7CUU6-F1
#
_entry.id   AF-A0ABD7CUU6-F1
#
_cell.length_a   1.000
_cell.length_b   1.000
_cell.length_c   1.000
_cell.angle_alpha   90.00
_cell.angle_beta   90.00
_cell.angle_gamma   90.00
#
_symmetry.space_group_name_H-M   'P 1'
#
loop_
_entity.id
_entity.type
_entity.pdbx_description
1 polymer ?
#
loop_
_entity_poly.entity_id
_entity_poly.type
_entity_poly.pdbx_seq_one_letter_code
_entity_poly.pdbx_strand_id
1 'polypeptide(L)'
;MKETSVVAELGDDWCDVTADRAEDCDLDHLALAAELSTEVHPAHPFFGTALEVIAHRLSNDDVLCRHRTTPSRYSILHLTWSHREEIGGCPTIDADGEWRDIVAYENAVDAALGGSAPNGTDLSGAGRKPERGPTGQPREEAPRRPS
;
A
#
# COMPACT_ATOMS: atom_id res chain seq x y z
N MET A 1 6.72 -2.08 33.04
CA MET A 1 6.35 -3.14 32.08
C MET A 1 6.69 -2.57 30.72
N LYS A 2 7.59 -3.21 29.95
CA LYS A 2 7.83 -2.76 28.58
C LYS A 2 6.55 -3.13 27.81
N GLU A 3 5.75 -2.14 27.45
CA GLU A 3 4.65 -2.37 26.51
C GLU A 3 5.30 -3.01 25.28
N THR A 4 4.95 -4.25 24.98
CA THR A 4 5.32 -4.86 23.70
C THR A 4 4.74 -3.96 22.64
N SER A 5 5.62 -3.38 21.83
CA SER A 5 5.22 -2.43 20.80
C SER A 5 4.21 -3.08 19.88
N VAL A 6 3.02 -2.49 19.79
CA VAL A 6 1.96 -2.94 18.88
C VAL A 6 2.45 -2.93 17.43
N VAL A 7 3.43 -2.08 17.12
CA VAL A 7 4.07 -1.95 15.80
C VAL A 7 4.65 -3.28 15.31
N ALA A 8 5.10 -4.16 16.21
CA ALA A 8 5.63 -5.48 15.84
C ALA A 8 4.59 -6.39 15.15
N GLU A 9 3.29 -6.12 15.29
CA GLU A 9 2.22 -6.85 14.60
C GLU A 9 2.04 -6.41 13.14
N LEU A 10 2.57 -5.25 12.74
CA LEU A 10 2.45 -4.69 11.39
C LEU A 10 3.52 -5.22 10.42
N GLY A 11 4.51 -5.95 10.92
CA GLY A 11 5.59 -6.53 10.13
C GLY A 11 6.88 -5.68 10.11
N ASP A 12 7.87 -6.17 9.37
CA ASP A 12 9.24 -5.64 9.41
C ASP A 12 9.43 -4.32 8.65
N ASP A 13 8.43 -3.88 7.89
CA ASP A 13 8.47 -2.61 7.13
C ASP A 13 8.12 -1.39 7.99
N TRP A 14 7.76 -1.59 9.26
CA TRP A 14 7.45 -0.53 10.20
C TRP A 14 8.57 -0.35 11.23
N CYS A 15 9.15 0.85 11.24
CA CYS A 15 10.12 1.26 12.24
C CYS A 15 9.40 1.87 13.44
N ASP A 16 9.54 1.24 14.61
CA ASP A 16 9.04 1.76 15.87
C ASP A 16 9.91 2.94 16.36
N VAL A 17 9.34 4.14 16.35
CA VAL A 17 10.08 5.36 16.76
C VAL A 17 10.23 5.47 18.28
N THR A 18 9.46 4.70 19.03
CA THR A 18 9.47 4.67 20.50
C THR A 18 10.52 3.71 21.06
N ALA A 19 11.09 2.84 20.22
CA ALA A 19 12.20 2.00 20.60
C ALA A 19 13.47 2.84 20.78
N ASP A 20 14.25 2.56 21.85
CA ASP A 20 15.42 3.34 22.30
C ASP A 20 16.57 3.47 21.28
N ARG A 21 16.45 2.86 20.10
CA ARG A 21 17.23 3.03 18.86
C ARG A 21 16.90 1.89 17.90
N ALA A 22 16.19 2.17 16.82
CA ALA A 22 16.27 1.29 15.65
C ALA A 22 17.68 1.46 15.07
N GLU A 23 18.57 0.47 15.23
CA GLU A 23 19.96 0.56 14.76
C GLU A 23 20.05 0.71 13.23
N ASP A 24 18.96 0.42 12.51
CA ASP A 24 18.83 0.44 11.05
C ASP A 24 17.89 1.52 10.52
N CYS A 25 17.52 2.54 11.32
CA CYS A 25 16.67 3.63 10.85
C CYS A 25 17.49 4.85 10.40
N ASP A 26 17.33 5.24 9.14
CA ASP A 26 17.98 6.40 8.53
C ASP A 26 17.29 7.75 8.87
N LEU A 27 16.11 7.72 9.49
CA LEU A 27 15.31 8.91 9.81
C LEU A 27 15.50 9.38 11.26
N ASP A 28 15.56 10.71 11.43
CA ASP A 28 15.56 11.30 12.77
C ASP A 28 14.14 11.24 13.36
N HIS A 29 13.94 10.32 14.31
CA HIS A 29 12.66 10.11 14.99
C HIS A 29 12.11 11.38 15.66
N LEU A 30 12.99 12.31 16.05
CA LEU A 30 12.57 13.58 16.65
C LEU A 30 12.11 14.59 15.60
N ALA A 31 12.57 14.47 14.34
CA ALA A 31 12.18 15.34 13.25
C ALA A 31 10.78 15.01 12.71
N LEU A 32 10.37 13.73 12.71
CA LEU A 32 9.06 13.25 12.23
C LEU A 32 7.86 13.96 12.88
N ALA A 33 7.90 14.17 14.19
CA ALA A 33 6.83 14.87 14.91
C ALA A 33 6.76 16.37 14.54
N ALA A 34 7.91 16.98 14.25
CA ALA A 34 7.99 18.37 13.81
C ALA A 34 7.51 18.52 12.36
N GLU A 35 7.83 17.56 11.48
CA GLU A 35 7.34 17.50 10.11
C GLU A 35 5.82 17.32 10.06
N LEU A 36 5.26 16.36 10.81
CA LEU A 36 3.80 16.20 10.91
C LEU A 36 3.11 17.50 11.35
N SER A 37 3.68 18.20 12.33
CA SER A 37 3.13 19.48 12.79
C SER A 37 3.26 20.61 11.76
N THR A 38 4.22 20.50 10.84
CA THR A 38 4.49 21.49 9.79
C THR A 38 3.63 21.25 8.55
N GLU A 39 3.41 19.98 8.17
CA GLU A 39 2.72 19.63 6.93
C GLU A 39 1.20 19.52 7.09
N VAL A 40 0.67 19.32 8.30
CA VAL A 40 -0.77 19.30 8.53
C VAL A 40 -1.36 20.71 8.38
N HIS A 41 -1.88 21.00 7.19
CA HIS A 41 -2.53 22.26 6.85
C HIS A 41 -3.82 22.48 7.68
N PRO A 42 -4.23 23.74 7.98
CA PRO A 42 -5.47 24.05 8.72
C PRO A 42 -6.77 23.43 8.20
N ALA A 43 -6.82 23.07 6.91
CA ALA A 43 -7.96 22.42 6.28
C ALA A 43 -7.97 20.88 6.43
N HIS A 44 -6.89 20.29 6.95
CA HIS A 44 -6.77 18.85 7.15
C HIS A 44 -7.65 18.40 8.34
N PRO A 45 -8.35 17.25 8.27
CA PRO A 45 -9.23 16.78 9.34
C PRO A 45 -8.55 16.60 10.71
N PHE A 46 -7.24 16.36 10.72
CA PHE A 46 -6.46 16.23 11.95
C PHE A 46 -5.68 17.49 12.35
N PHE A 47 -5.93 18.64 11.71
CA PHE A 47 -5.35 19.89 12.15
C PHE A 47 -5.75 20.20 13.61
N GLY A 48 -4.75 20.46 14.46
CA GLY A 48 -4.94 20.70 15.89
C GLY A 48 -5.28 19.45 16.71
N THR A 49 -5.31 18.26 16.11
CA THR A 49 -5.48 17.00 16.84
C THR A 49 -4.16 16.62 17.51
N ALA A 50 -4.23 16.18 18.77
CA ALA A 50 -3.05 15.74 19.52
C ALA A 50 -2.64 14.33 19.08
N LEU A 51 -1.88 14.25 17.98
CA LEU A 51 -1.31 13.03 17.46
C LEU A 51 0.11 12.79 17.99
N GLU A 52 0.45 11.53 18.20
CA GLU A 52 1.79 11.07 18.56
C GLU A 52 2.25 10.06 17.53
N VAL A 53 3.32 10.35 16.80
CA VAL A 53 3.94 9.39 15.87
C VAL A 53 4.57 8.28 16.70
N ILE A 54 4.18 7.04 16.42
CA ILE A 54 4.67 5.84 17.12
C ILE A 54 5.41 4.88 16.18
N ALA A 55 5.25 5.03 14.87
CA ALA A 55 6.06 4.35 13.87
C ALA A 55 6.08 5.15 12.56
N HIS A 56 7.05 4.86 11.71
CA HIS A 56 7.01 5.21 10.30
C HIS A 56 7.31 3.98 9.45
N ARG A 57 6.84 3.98 8.22
CA ARG A 57 7.13 2.93 7.26
C ARG A 57 8.52 3.17 6.66
N LEU A 58 9.24 2.09 6.34
CA LEU A 58 10.59 2.16 5.77
C LEU A 58 10.56 2.28 4.25
N SER A 59 9.52 1.73 3.61
CA SER A 59 9.38 1.71 2.15
C SER A 59 8.80 2.99 1.54
N ASN A 60 8.14 3.83 2.33
CA ASN A 60 7.50 5.06 1.88
C ASN A 60 7.38 6.09 3.01
N ASP A 61 6.60 7.13 2.72
CA ASP A 61 6.45 8.32 3.54
C ASP A 61 5.33 8.24 4.59
N ASP A 62 4.87 7.03 4.92
CA ASP A 62 3.75 6.82 5.84
C ASP A 62 4.20 6.85 7.31
N VAL A 63 3.37 7.48 8.14
CA VAL A 63 3.54 7.52 9.60
C VAL A 63 2.31 6.97 10.31
N LEU A 64 2.55 6.15 11.33
CA LEU A 64 1.52 5.65 12.22
C LEU A 64 1.44 6.56 13.45
N CYS A 65 0.25 7.10 13.67
CA CYS A 65 -0.05 8.00 14.77
C CYS A 65 -1.01 7.36 15.78
N ARG A 66 -0.77 7.59 17.07
CA ARG A 66 -1.72 7.35 18.16
C ARG A 66 -2.40 8.65 18.57
N HIS A 67 -3.72 8.62 18.77
CA HIS A 67 -4.46 9.79 19.25
C HIS A 67 -4.30 9.93 20.76
N ARG A 68 -3.69 11.03 21.23
CA ARG A 68 -3.45 11.27 22.67
C ARG A 68 -4.73 11.45 23.47
N THR A 69 -5.78 11.99 22.84
CA THR A 69 -7.10 12.16 23.47
C THR A 69 -7.97 10.91 23.42
N THR A 70 -7.61 9.92 22.58
CA THR A 70 -8.35 8.67 22.40
C THR A 70 -7.36 7.52 22.19
N PRO A 71 -6.78 6.97 23.27
CA PRO A 71 -5.63 6.06 23.17
C PRO A 71 -5.88 4.75 22.41
N SER A 72 -7.15 4.35 22.22
CA SER A 72 -7.52 3.19 21.40
C SER A 72 -7.57 3.49 19.90
N ARG A 73 -7.46 4.76 19.50
CA ARG A 73 -7.55 5.22 18.11
C ARG A 73 -6.17 5.47 17.54
N TYR A 74 -5.99 5.01 16.32
CA TYR A 74 -4.78 5.08 15.53
C TYR A 74 -5.12 5.59 14.14
N SER A 75 -4.14 6.21 13.47
CA SER A 75 -4.27 6.60 12.08
C SER A 75 -2.95 6.42 11.35
N ILE A 76 -3.01 5.98 10.09
CA ILE A 76 -1.89 6.01 9.15
C ILE A 76 -2.04 7.28 8.30
N LEU A 77 -1.00 8.11 8.30
CA LEU A 77 -0.92 9.33 7.51
C LEU A 77 0.20 9.21 6.49
N HIS A 78 -0.11 9.48 5.23
CA HIS A 78 0.90 9.63 4.20
C HIS A 78 1.43 11.06 4.23
N LEU A 79 2.71 11.23 4.58
CA LEU A 79 3.37 12.53 4.56
C LEU A 79 3.91 12.82 3.16
N THR A 80 4.19 14.10 2.88
CA THR A 80 4.76 14.51 1.60
C THR A 80 6.27 14.76 1.66
N TRP A 81 6.82 14.93 2.87
CA TRP A 81 8.22 15.28 3.15
C TRP A 81 8.70 16.52 2.40
N SER A 82 7.75 17.34 1.96
CA SER A 82 7.99 18.51 1.13
C SER A 82 8.66 19.63 1.92
N HIS A 83 8.67 19.54 3.26
CA HIS A 83 9.14 20.59 4.17
C HIS A 83 8.45 21.94 3.91
N ARG A 84 7.25 21.90 3.31
CA ARG A 84 6.47 23.06 2.93
C ARG A 84 5.02 22.79 3.30
N GLU A 85 4.31 23.87 3.58
CA GLU A 85 2.85 23.81 3.70
C GLU A 85 2.28 23.44 2.32
N GLU A 86 1.77 22.22 2.19
CA GLU A 86 1.14 21.77 0.96
C GLU A 86 -0.27 22.37 0.85
N ILE A 87 -0.55 23.03 -0.28
CA ILE A 87 -1.89 23.54 -0.57
C ILE A 87 -2.70 22.37 -1.15
N GLY A 88 -3.53 21.72 -0.33
CA GLY A 88 -4.36 20.61 -0.80
C GLY A 88 -4.80 19.65 0.30
N GLY A 89 -5.26 18.46 -0.09
CA GLY A 89 -5.71 17.38 0.79
C GLY A 89 -4.58 16.49 1.35
N CYS A 90 -3.36 17.03 1.45
CA CYS A 90 -2.19 16.34 2.00
C CYS A 90 -1.78 16.96 3.35
N PRO A 91 -1.22 16.19 4.29
CA PRO A 91 -1.07 14.73 4.26
C PRO A 91 -2.41 13.99 4.11
N THR A 92 -2.43 12.78 3.56
CA THR A 92 -3.68 12.00 3.43
C THR A 92 -3.86 11.06 4.60
N ILE A 93 -5.11 10.72 4.90
CA ILE A 93 -5.47 9.70 5.89
C ILE A 93 -5.73 8.41 5.13
N ASP A 94 -4.81 7.45 5.26
CA ASP A 94 -4.89 6.17 4.56
C ASP A 94 -5.70 5.14 5.38
N ALA A 95 -5.57 5.21 6.71
CA ALA A 95 -6.39 4.46 7.65
C ALA A 95 -6.65 5.25 8.93
N ASP A 96 -7.81 5.06 9.54
CA ASP A 96 -8.18 5.65 10.83
C ASP A 96 -9.20 4.76 11.55
N GLY A 97 -8.96 4.45 12.82
CA GLY A 97 -9.82 3.55 13.58
C GLY A 97 -9.15 2.98 14.81
N GLU A 98 -9.66 1.85 15.30
CA GLU A 98 -8.97 1.07 16.32
C GLU A 98 -7.82 0.25 15.71
N TRP A 99 -7.00 -0.35 16.56
CA TRP A 99 -5.87 -1.18 16.12
C TRP A 99 -6.25 -2.24 15.07
N ARG A 100 -7.43 -2.85 15.22
CA ARG A 100 -7.93 -3.86 14.27
C ARG A 100 -8.16 -3.31 12.87
N ASP A 101 -8.57 -2.05 12.77
CA ASP A 101 -8.79 -1.38 11.49
C ASP A 101 -7.45 -1.12 10.79
N ILE A 102 -6.42 -0.75 11.56
CA ILE A 102 -5.04 -0.59 11.06
C ILE A 102 -4.50 -1.93 10.54
N VAL A 103 -4.60 -2.99 11.34
CA VAL A 103 -4.16 -4.33 10.92
C VAL A 103 -4.93 -4.82 9.69
N ALA A 104 -6.24 -4.53 9.61
CA ALA A 104 -7.04 -4.91 8.45
C ALA A 104 -6.62 -4.16 7.17
N TYR A 105 -6.31 -2.87 7.28
CA TYR A 105 -5.78 -2.08 6.18
C TYR A 105 -4.45 -2.65 5.67
N GLU A 106 -3.51 -2.90 6.58
CA GLU A 106 -2.17 -3.41 6.24
C GLU A 106 -2.23 -4.79 5.57
N ASN A 107 -3.05 -5.70 6.10
CA ASN A 107 -3.28 -7.00 5.45
C ASN A 107 -3.88 -6.86 4.04
N ALA A 108 -4.73 -5.86 3.81
CA ALA A 108 -5.30 -5.61 2.49
C ALA A 108 -4.26 -5.05 1.51
N VAL A 109 -3.37 -4.16 1.98
CA VAL A 109 -2.22 -3.65 1.21
C VAL A 109 -1.29 -4.80 0.82
N ASP A 110 -0.89 -5.63 1.78
CA ASP A 110 -0.04 -6.80 1.53
C ASP A 110 -0.67 -7.78 0.55
N ALA A 111 -1.98 -8.06 0.68
CA ALA A 111 -2.70 -8.92 -0.25
C ALA A 111 -2.74 -8.33 -1.67
N ALA A 112 -2.90 -7.01 -1.79
CA ALA A 112 -2.92 -6.32 -3.08
C ALA A 112 -1.53 -6.34 -3.76
N LEU A 113 -0.45 -6.13 -2.99
CA LEU A 113 0.92 -6.13 -3.49
C LEU A 113 1.43 -7.56 -3.77
N GLY A 114 1.10 -8.53 -2.92
CA GLY A 114 1.42 -9.95 -3.09
C GLY A 114 0.60 -10.65 -4.18
N GLY A 115 -0.53 -10.07 -4.58
CA GLY A 115 -1.37 -10.55 -5.68
C GLY A 115 -0.77 -10.32 -7.08
N SER A 116 0.35 -9.61 -7.20
CA SER A 116 1.09 -9.43 -8.46
C SER A 116 2.25 -10.44 -8.59
N ALA A 117 1.95 -11.74 -8.60
CA ALA A 117 2.83 -12.73 -9.21
C ALA A 117 2.43 -12.92 -10.69
N PRO A 118 3.37 -12.94 -11.65
CA PRO A 118 3.03 -13.08 -13.05
C PRO A 118 2.39 -14.44 -13.31
N ASN A 119 1.35 -14.44 -14.15
CA ASN A 119 0.78 -15.61 -14.81
C ASN A 119 1.88 -16.41 -15.52
N GLY A 120 2.54 -17.30 -14.79
CA GLY A 120 3.33 -18.40 -15.31
C GLY A 120 2.43 -19.63 -15.45
N THR A 121 1.39 -19.57 -16.27
CA THR A 121 0.73 -20.80 -16.71
C THR A 121 1.67 -21.51 -17.67
N ASP A 122 2.47 -22.39 -17.10
CA ASP A 122 3.10 -23.51 -17.79
C ASP A 122 2.02 -24.30 -18.55
N LEU A 123 1.97 -24.13 -19.87
CA LEU A 123 1.28 -25.05 -20.78
C LEU A 123 2.32 -25.95 -21.47
N SER A 124 3.16 -26.63 -20.69
CA SER A 124 4.00 -27.72 -21.18
C SER A 124 3.43 -29.06 -20.71
N GLY A 125 2.42 -29.58 -21.42
CA GLY A 125 1.84 -30.85 -20.99
C GLY A 125 0.68 -31.44 -21.79
N ALA A 126 0.71 -31.46 -23.13
CA ALA A 126 -0.09 -32.43 -23.87
C ALA A 126 0.55 -32.75 -25.23
N GLY A 127 1.37 -33.80 -25.26
CA GLY A 127 1.75 -34.43 -26.51
C GLY A 127 0.54 -35.12 -27.15
N ARG A 128 0.13 -34.68 -28.34
CA ARG A 128 -0.32 -35.55 -29.44
C ARG A 128 0.17 -34.99 -30.78
N LYS A 129 0.64 -35.92 -31.61
CA LYS A 129 1.31 -35.75 -32.91
C LYS A 129 0.49 -34.93 -33.93
N PRO A 130 1.15 -34.37 -34.96
CA PRO A 130 0.51 -33.56 -36.00
C PRO A 130 -0.01 -34.46 -37.13
N GLU A 131 -1.28 -34.31 -37.53
CA GLU A 131 -1.76 -34.82 -38.83
C GLU A 131 -2.68 -33.81 -39.53
N ARG A 132 -2.10 -33.20 -40.58
CA ARG A 132 -2.70 -32.87 -41.90
C ARG A 132 -3.96 -31.97 -41.93
N GLY A 133 -3.74 -30.69 -42.22
CA GLY A 133 -4.56 -29.97 -43.23
C GLY A 133 -3.92 -30.12 -44.63
N PRO A 134 -4.54 -29.65 -45.74
CA PRO A 134 -5.76 -28.83 -45.80
C PRO A 134 -6.84 -29.43 -46.72
N THR A 135 -8.12 -29.23 -46.39
CA THR A 135 -9.19 -29.31 -47.39
C THR A 135 -9.80 -27.94 -47.54
N GLY A 136 -9.73 -27.41 -48.77
CA GLY A 136 -10.59 -26.32 -49.21
C GLY A 136 -9.92 -24.96 -49.37
N GLN A 137 -9.31 -24.74 -50.54
CA GLN A 137 -9.33 -23.43 -51.19
C GLN A 137 -9.81 -23.60 -52.65
N PRO A 138 -10.31 -22.53 -53.28
CA PRO A 138 -11.65 -22.46 -53.85
C PRO A 138 -11.69 -22.95 -55.31
N ARG A 139 -12.86 -23.41 -55.77
CA ARG A 139 -13.14 -23.53 -57.19
C ARG A 139 -14.20 -22.52 -57.59
N GLU A 140 -13.76 -21.54 -58.38
CA GLU A 140 -14.59 -20.87 -59.38
C GLU A 140 -15.31 -21.91 -60.24
N GLU A 141 -16.62 -21.76 -60.44
CA GLU A 141 -17.29 -22.05 -61.71
C GLU A 141 -18.74 -21.51 -61.65
N ALA A 142 -18.97 -20.39 -62.33
CA ALA A 142 -20.23 -20.13 -63.05
C ALA A 142 -20.02 -20.55 -64.51
N PRO A 143 -21.04 -20.68 -65.40
CA PRO A 143 -22.49 -20.45 -65.26
C PRO A 143 -23.37 -21.59 -65.85
N ARG A 144 -24.71 -21.48 -65.72
CA ARG A 144 -25.72 -21.53 -66.82
C ARG A 144 -27.14 -21.79 -66.30
N ARG A 145 -28.06 -20.87 -66.63
CA ARG A 145 -29.51 -21.11 -66.70
C ARG A 145 -29.85 -21.71 -68.06
N PRO A 146 -30.80 -22.64 -68.16
CA PRO A 146 -31.62 -22.77 -69.36
C PRO A 146 -32.90 -21.93 -69.22
N SER A 147 -33.35 -21.40 -70.37
CA SER A 147 -34.69 -20.83 -70.58
C SER A 147 -35.76 -21.92 -70.60
#